data_AF-C6B7L4-F1
#
_entry.id   AF-C6B7L4-F1
#
_cell.length_a   1.000
_cell.length_b   1.000
_cell.length_c   1.000
_cell.angle_alpha   90.00
_cell.angle_beta   90.00
_cell.angle_gamma   90.00
#
_symmetry.space_group_name_H-M   'P 1'
#
loop_
_entity.id
_entity.type
_entity.pdbx_description
1 polymer ?
#
loop_
_entity_poly.entity_id
_entity_poly.type
_entity_poly.pdbx_seq_one_letter_code
_entity_poly.pdbx_strand_id
1 'polypeptide(L)'
;MTHLGRLFAIPLIGLAVQFGSVRLGFQDAYTSQTNVFAVTSGALSARLTLPGDAALFDDLVLKWNGDYSWAPATGGSDPVTRFGDEARSVFGPIPDGACAGPQSRSLGLEVDGNSVGVEPNVAKPGSPLEFAHREAGGQIVKWTSAVAKCDKPSLAGGVTFCGLNSRIARVKRNRVEWLFLCRKSSDDLEVHAQPYWTQTDPRFSRYSAIGYNEITGEIAFIDGRKDRGVFDWSERFPPPGGQSYQDEMGRREAKELYDKTFEVNCVSCHDNKKPAIIDPHMQQARVGFSGDRHDARTTAFSLGSFFPGRVANVDAPFRVIGSGYAFAHRGAMRNANAFAIKGHPCFACHSLTTLESGRRFAADATGMSPKVRDPTIGQTVAIAQEKAALQMVRDHRTKWASEFGEGGIMPWMLPNHGGRLSEGSGQLSASEWEQLSACAWGSGGDICGFRPLFTSCPIPGESIDTFVPFDFSVASQPTVNGNEHSAIRLTWRYLNGYGAVPERDDVRFDVALKLEDIPSSRVSPDISDYPGVDESKSAIALGPGVVVSRTAENYLLIRNVSFEGHRRWTDAPATSETRRYSIAIPDVCGKRYLFRILPKRFCFENSGVVSGKRDYLAFYDSGCGE
;
A
#
# COMPACT_ATOMS: atom_id res chain seq x y z
N MET A 1 29.50 38.51 23.12
CA MET A 1 30.78 38.65 22.39
C MET A 1 30.46 38.84 20.92
N THR A 2 30.78 40.04 20.44
CA THR A 2 31.01 40.53 19.06
C THR A 2 31.76 39.52 18.17
N HIS A 3 31.59 39.38 16.84
CA HIS A 3 31.57 40.31 15.68
C HIS A 3 30.94 39.60 14.43
N LEU A 4 30.06 40.22 13.63
CA LEU A 4 30.27 40.86 12.28
C LEU A 4 30.85 39.93 11.18
N GLY A 5 30.37 39.83 9.92
CA GLY A 5 29.36 40.53 9.13
C GLY A 5 29.52 40.25 7.61
N ARG A 6 28.66 40.89 6.79
CA ARG A 6 28.59 41.05 5.30
C ARG A 6 27.55 40.17 4.58
N LEU A 7 26.39 40.68 4.14
CA LEU A 7 26.06 41.66 3.06
C LEU A 7 26.47 41.25 1.65
N PHE A 8 25.48 40.92 0.82
CA PHE A 8 25.39 41.34 -0.60
C PHE A 8 23.91 41.48 -0.99
N ALA A 9 23.61 42.53 -1.74
CA ALA A 9 22.29 42.93 -2.18
C ALA A 9 22.35 43.42 -3.64
N ILE A 10 21.19 43.35 -4.32
CA ILE A 10 20.73 44.12 -5.51
C ILE A 10 21.19 43.59 -6.91
N PRO A 11 20.40 43.68 -8.02
CA PRO A 11 19.11 44.39 -8.24
C PRO A 11 17.93 43.59 -8.84
N LEU A 12 16.74 44.19 -8.61
CA LEU A 12 15.54 44.11 -9.45
C LEU A 12 15.74 44.81 -10.80
N ILE A 13 15.21 44.21 -11.88
CA ILE A 13 14.82 44.93 -13.10
C ILE A 13 13.33 44.68 -13.31
N GLY A 14 12.56 45.76 -13.28
CA GLY A 14 11.16 45.77 -13.66
C GLY A 14 10.99 45.97 -15.16
N LEU A 15 9.96 45.36 -15.72
CA LEU A 15 9.30 45.86 -16.93
C LEU A 15 7.79 45.72 -16.74
N ALA A 16 7.12 46.88 -16.77
CA ALA A 16 5.67 47.01 -16.85
C ALA A 16 5.30 47.20 -18.32
N VAL A 17 4.31 46.45 -18.84
CA VAL A 17 3.49 46.89 -19.99
C VAL A 17 2.05 46.36 -19.85
N GLN A 18 1.17 47.33 -19.59
CA GLN A 18 -0.22 47.54 -20.01
C GLN A 18 -1.26 46.40 -20.12
N PHE A 19 -2.34 46.67 -19.40
CA PHE A 19 -3.69 46.15 -19.54
C PHE A 19 -4.31 46.44 -20.92
N GLY A 20 -4.94 45.42 -21.51
CA GLY A 20 -5.88 45.55 -22.61
C GLY A 20 -7.12 44.69 -22.32
N SER A 21 -8.17 45.33 -21.82
CA SER A 21 -9.50 44.78 -21.60
C SER A 21 -10.26 44.68 -22.92
N VAL A 22 -10.85 43.52 -23.23
CA VAL A 22 -12.01 43.42 -24.12
C VAL A 22 -13.02 42.43 -23.51
N ARG A 23 -14.14 43.00 -23.05
CA ARG A 23 -15.42 42.30 -22.88
C ARG A 23 -16.11 42.23 -24.25
N LEU A 24 -16.86 41.16 -24.48
CA LEU A 24 -18.11 41.00 -25.27
C LEU A 24 -18.25 39.46 -25.42
N GLY A 25 -19.34 38.75 -25.16
CA GLY A 25 -20.74 39.01 -24.83
C GLY A 25 -21.45 37.68 -25.14
N PHE A 26 -22.27 37.17 -24.21
CA PHE A 26 -23.13 36.00 -24.40
C PHE A 26 -24.26 36.32 -25.40
N GLN A 27 -24.59 35.39 -26.32
CA GLN A 27 -25.98 34.94 -26.58
C GLN A 27 -26.06 33.84 -27.64
N ASP A 28 -26.96 32.89 -27.38
CA ASP A 28 -27.37 31.72 -28.17
C ASP A 28 -27.98 32.06 -29.54
N ALA A 29 -27.87 31.13 -30.49
CA ALA A 29 -29.02 30.67 -31.29
C ALA A 29 -28.66 29.48 -32.20
N TYR A 30 -29.32 28.36 -31.95
CA TYR A 30 -29.60 27.30 -32.90
C TYR A 30 -30.27 27.87 -34.16
N THR A 31 -29.72 27.58 -35.34
CA THR A 31 -30.54 27.30 -36.53
C THR A 31 -29.74 26.46 -37.52
N SER A 32 -30.24 25.26 -37.75
CA SER A 32 -29.89 24.36 -38.83
C SER A 32 -30.15 25.01 -40.19
N GLN A 33 -29.16 25.04 -41.07
CA GLN A 33 -29.39 24.92 -42.49
C GLN A 33 -28.25 24.14 -43.15
N THR A 34 -28.63 22.97 -43.65
CA THR A 34 -27.96 22.11 -44.59
C THR A 34 -27.23 22.88 -45.68
N ASN A 35 -25.91 22.72 -45.73
CA ASN A 35 -25.16 22.67 -46.98
C ASN A 35 -24.30 21.42 -46.95
N VAL A 36 -24.82 20.38 -47.60
CA VAL A 36 -24.05 19.20 -48.00
C VAL A 36 -23.09 19.68 -49.09
N PHE A 37 -21.92 20.15 -48.69
CA PHE A 37 -20.74 20.06 -49.56
C PHE A 37 -20.11 18.71 -49.27
N ALA A 38 -20.44 17.73 -50.12
CA ALA A 38 -19.62 16.56 -50.30
C ALA A 38 -18.27 17.02 -50.87
N VAL A 39 -17.35 17.38 -49.98
CA VAL A 39 -15.92 17.42 -50.31
C VAL A 39 -15.46 15.97 -50.24
N THR A 40 -15.55 15.26 -51.37
CA THR A 40 -14.71 14.11 -51.63
C THR A 40 -13.27 14.61 -51.79
N SER A 41 -12.62 14.96 -50.68
CA SER A 41 -11.17 14.98 -50.60
C SER A 41 -10.75 13.56 -50.22
N GLY A 42 -10.60 12.70 -51.22
CA GLY A 42 -9.67 11.59 -51.11
C GLY A 42 -8.28 12.18 -50.99
N ALA A 43 -7.91 12.64 -49.80
CA ALA A 43 -6.53 12.94 -49.51
C ALA A 43 -5.79 11.60 -49.59
N LEU A 44 -4.98 11.43 -50.63
CA LEU A 44 -3.98 10.37 -50.70
C LEU A 44 -3.06 10.57 -49.49
N SER A 45 -3.24 9.76 -48.46
CA SER A 45 -2.36 9.79 -47.31
C SER A 45 -0.95 9.39 -47.74
N ALA A 46 0.02 10.27 -47.48
CA ALA A 46 1.40 10.08 -47.89
C ALA A 46 2.07 9.00 -47.02
N ARG A 47 2.62 7.96 -47.66
CA ARG A 47 3.49 6.97 -47.02
C ARG A 47 4.93 7.47 -47.00
N LEU A 48 5.66 7.11 -45.95
CA LEU A 48 7.07 7.48 -45.83
C LEU A 48 7.97 6.53 -46.62
N THR A 49 9.17 7.01 -46.95
CA THR A 49 10.27 6.22 -47.53
C THR A 49 11.53 6.35 -46.66
N LEU A 50 12.07 5.22 -46.19
CA LEU A 50 13.31 5.20 -45.41
C LEU A 50 14.51 4.82 -46.31
N PRO A 51 15.70 5.42 -46.10
CA PRO A 51 16.09 6.25 -44.95
C PRO A 51 15.79 7.76 -45.06
N GLY A 52 15.27 8.26 -46.19
CA GLY A 52 15.08 9.70 -46.45
C GLY A 52 14.22 10.42 -45.41
N ASP A 53 13.20 9.74 -44.87
CA ASP A 53 12.24 10.31 -43.92
C ASP A 53 12.51 9.91 -42.46
N ALA A 54 13.71 9.45 -42.11
CA ALA A 54 13.96 8.86 -40.78
C ALA A 54 13.71 9.83 -39.60
N ALA A 55 13.97 11.12 -39.76
CA ALA A 55 13.68 12.11 -38.71
C ALA A 55 12.16 12.34 -38.56
N LEU A 56 11.44 12.43 -39.68
CA LEU A 56 9.98 12.58 -39.70
C LEU A 56 9.28 11.34 -39.12
N PHE A 57 9.82 10.15 -39.37
CA PHE A 57 9.35 8.90 -38.77
C PHE A 57 9.40 8.98 -37.24
N ASP A 58 10.55 9.33 -36.67
CA ASP A 58 10.74 9.42 -35.21
C ASP A 58 9.82 10.48 -34.59
N ASP A 59 9.68 11.64 -35.23
CA ASP A 59 8.80 12.73 -34.79
C ASP A 59 7.32 12.31 -34.78
N LEU A 60 6.86 11.59 -35.81
CA LEU A 60 5.48 11.09 -35.87
C LEU A 60 5.22 10.01 -34.82
N VAL A 61 6.18 9.09 -34.59
CA VAL A 61 6.08 8.10 -33.51
C VAL A 61 5.93 8.80 -32.16
N LEU A 62 6.75 9.80 -31.87
CA LEU A 62 6.67 10.57 -30.64
C LEU A 62 5.32 11.30 -30.52
N LYS A 63 4.90 12.00 -31.60
CA LYS A 63 3.64 12.74 -31.65
C LYS A 63 2.42 11.86 -31.41
N TRP A 64 2.39 10.65 -31.97
CA TRP A 64 1.22 9.78 -31.91
C TRP A 64 1.13 8.95 -30.62
N ASN A 65 2.27 8.63 -30.00
CA ASN A 65 2.31 7.72 -28.85
C ASN A 65 2.73 8.38 -27.53
N GLY A 66 3.35 9.58 -27.58
CA GLY A 66 3.98 10.22 -26.42
C GLY A 66 3.05 10.39 -25.22
N ASP A 67 1.80 10.82 -25.44
CA ASP A 67 0.82 10.93 -24.36
C ASP A 67 0.52 9.55 -23.72
N TYR A 68 0.47 8.45 -24.46
CA TYR A 68 0.17 7.13 -23.89
C TYR A 68 1.41 6.39 -23.36
N SER A 69 2.57 7.05 -23.27
CA SER A 69 3.86 6.42 -22.96
C SER A 69 4.42 6.97 -21.66
N TRP A 70 4.00 6.41 -20.52
CA TRP A 70 4.39 6.93 -19.20
C TRP A 70 4.27 5.87 -18.09
N ALA A 71 5.09 6.02 -17.06
CA ALA A 71 5.16 5.09 -15.93
C ALA A 71 4.13 5.43 -14.83
N PRO A 72 3.41 4.45 -14.26
CA PRO A 72 2.46 4.68 -13.16
C PRO A 72 3.11 5.36 -11.96
N ALA A 73 2.34 6.17 -11.24
CA ALA A 73 2.76 6.85 -10.01
C ALA A 73 4.05 7.72 -10.11
N THR A 74 4.34 8.28 -11.29
CA THR A 74 5.58 9.07 -11.52
C THR A 74 5.41 10.59 -11.57
N GLY A 75 4.19 11.13 -11.63
CA GLY A 75 4.04 12.58 -11.86
C GLY A 75 4.24 13.47 -10.62
N GLY A 76 4.37 12.89 -9.41
CA GLY A 76 4.54 13.63 -8.16
C GLY A 76 5.89 13.36 -7.48
N SER A 77 6.60 14.41 -7.09
CA SER A 77 7.78 14.33 -6.21
C SER A 77 7.42 14.42 -4.73
N ASP A 78 6.22 14.91 -4.42
CA ASP A 78 5.72 14.98 -3.05
C ASP A 78 5.55 13.55 -2.51
N PRO A 79 6.24 13.21 -1.41
CA PRO A 79 6.28 11.84 -0.93
C PRO A 79 4.88 11.26 -0.61
N VAL A 80 3.97 12.05 0.01
CA VAL A 80 2.58 11.65 0.37
C VAL A 80 1.75 11.26 -0.84
N THR A 81 1.66 12.16 -1.81
CA THR A 81 0.84 11.92 -3.00
C THR A 81 1.45 10.86 -3.89
N ARG A 82 2.78 10.78 -3.99
CA ARG A 82 3.46 9.69 -4.69
C ARG A 82 3.13 8.33 -4.08
N PHE A 83 3.26 8.18 -2.77
CA PHE A 83 2.87 6.94 -2.10
C PHE A 83 1.40 6.58 -2.34
N GLY A 84 0.51 7.57 -2.27
CA GLY A 84 -0.89 7.39 -2.60
C GLY A 84 -1.12 6.84 -4.00
N ASP A 85 -0.39 7.38 -4.98
CA ASP A 85 -0.44 6.93 -6.37
C ASP A 85 0.13 5.51 -6.54
N GLU A 86 1.23 5.18 -5.85
CA GLU A 86 1.84 3.84 -5.84
C GLU A 86 0.89 2.80 -5.20
N ALA A 87 0.33 3.12 -4.02
CA ALA A 87 -0.62 2.28 -3.33
C ALA A 87 -1.90 2.08 -4.16
N ARG A 88 -2.46 3.14 -4.76
CA ARG A 88 -3.64 3.03 -5.63
C ARG A 88 -3.37 2.15 -6.85
N SER A 89 -2.17 2.22 -7.41
CA SER A 89 -1.76 1.41 -8.56
C SER A 89 -1.76 -0.09 -8.24
N VAL A 90 -1.61 -0.48 -6.97
CA VAL A 90 -1.59 -1.90 -6.54
C VAL A 90 -2.93 -2.34 -5.94
N PHE A 91 -3.52 -1.52 -5.08
CA PHE A 91 -4.72 -1.84 -4.31
C PHE A 91 -6.03 -1.35 -4.94
N GLY A 92 -5.96 -0.60 -6.04
CA GLY A 92 -7.12 0.10 -6.60
C GLY A 92 -7.53 1.30 -5.73
N PRO A 93 -8.77 1.80 -5.87
CA PRO A 93 -9.27 2.94 -5.10
C PRO A 93 -9.17 2.75 -3.58
N ILE A 94 -8.37 3.61 -2.95
CA ILE A 94 -8.22 3.68 -1.49
C ILE A 94 -9.46 4.36 -0.90
N PRO A 95 -10.16 3.76 0.08
CA PRO A 95 -11.30 4.40 0.71
C PRO A 95 -10.88 5.60 1.57
N ASP A 96 -11.79 6.54 1.80
CA ASP A 96 -11.62 7.55 2.85
C ASP A 96 -11.38 6.89 4.20
N GLY A 97 -10.48 7.46 4.99
CA GLY A 97 -10.39 7.14 6.40
C GLY A 97 -11.63 7.61 7.14
N ALA A 98 -12.29 6.68 7.82
CA ALA A 98 -13.44 6.98 8.67
C ALA A 98 -13.34 6.19 9.96
N CYS A 99 -13.17 6.88 11.09
CA CYS A 99 -13.07 6.26 12.41
C CYS A 99 -14.37 6.35 13.22
N ALA A 100 -15.48 6.65 12.56
CA ALA A 100 -16.81 6.64 13.16
C ALA A 100 -17.80 5.94 12.24
N GLY A 101 -18.87 5.39 12.83
CA GLY A 101 -19.96 4.74 12.10
C GLY A 101 -19.91 3.20 12.14
N PRO A 102 -20.76 2.52 11.34
CA PRO A 102 -20.99 1.07 11.43
C PRO A 102 -19.77 0.20 11.12
N GLN A 103 -18.80 0.75 10.38
CA GLN A 103 -17.55 0.07 10.02
C GLN A 103 -16.45 0.29 11.06
N SER A 104 -16.75 0.95 12.18
CA SER A 104 -15.81 1.24 13.25
C SER A 104 -16.22 0.57 14.57
N ARG A 105 -15.22 0.24 15.38
CA ARG A 105 -15.36 -0.29 16.73
C ARG A 105 -14.52 0.52 17.71
N SER A 106 -15.12 0.86 18.84
CA SER A 106 -14.42 1.46 19.97
C SER A 106 -13.59 0.41 20.71
N LEU A 107 -12.40 0.80 21.15
CA LEU A 107 -11.54 0.03 22.03
C LEU A 107 -11.88 0.40 23.48
N GLY A 108 -12.31 -0.60 24.24
CA GLY A 108 -12.62 -0.47 25.67
C GLY A 108 -11.38 -0.65 26.54
N LEU A 109 -11.41 -0.01 27.71
CA LEU A 109 -10.48 -0.23 28.81
C LEU A 109 -11.06 -1.33 29.73
N GLU A 110 -10.23 -2.28 30.13
CA GLU A 110 -10.60 -3.39 31.05
C GLU A 110 -9.75 -3.30 32.32
N VAL A 111 -10.38 -3.25 33.49
CA VAL A 111 -9.71 -3.20 34.80
C VAL A 111 -10.39 -4.15 35.78
N ASP A 112 -9.64 -5.12 36.25
CA ASP A 112 -10.10 -6.18 37.15
C ASP A 112 -11.34 -6.91 36.60
N GLY A 113 -11.35 -7.19 35.28
CA GLY A 113 -12.45 -7.86 34.58
C GLY A 113 -13.67 -6.99 34.29
N ASN A 114 -13.59 -5.68 34.56
CA ASN A 114 -14.67 -4.72 34.36
C ASN A 114 -14.40 -3.81 33.17
N SER A 115 -15.44 -3.48 32.41
CA SER A 115 -15.39 -2.39 31.43
C SER A 115 -15.27 -1.07 32.15
N VAL A 116 -14.35 -0.23 31.68
CA VAL A 116 -14.16 1.10 32.26
C VAL A 116 -14.42 2.16 31.22
N GLY A 117 -15.24 3.15 31.59
CA GLY A 117 -15.52 4.35 30.80
C GLY A 117 -15.41 5.60 31.66
N VAL A 118 -15.14 6.75 31.02
CA VAL A 118 -15.17 8.06 31.68
C VAL A 118 -16.54 8.69 31.48
N GLU A 119 -17.26 8.94 32.57
CA GLU A 119 -18.59 9.52 32.56
C GLU A 119 -18.88 10.33 33.86
N PRO A 120 -19.90 11.21 33.87
CA PRO A 120 -20.26 11.98 35.06
C PRO A 120 -20.80 11.08 36.19
N ASN A 121 -20.21 11.17 37.39
CA ASN A 121 -20.71 10.48 38.58
C ASN A 121 -21.87 11.24 39.23
N VAL A 122 -23.10 10.92 38.80
CA VAL A 122 -24.33 11.57 39.31
C VAL A 122 -24.58 11.39 40.81
N ALA A 123 -23.91 10.44 41.46
CA ALA A 123 -24.03 10.23 42.91
C ALA A 123 -23.22 11.23 43.74
N LYS A 124 -22.32 12.01 43.12
CA LYS A 124 -21.52 13.04 43.79
C LYS A 124 -22.01 14.45 43.43
N PRO A 125 -21.97 15.42 44.37
CA PRO A 125 -22.30 16.82 44.08
C PRO A 125 -21.48 17.36 42.90
N GLY A 126 -22.14 18.06 41.98
CA GLY A 126 -21.51 18.61 40.79
C GLY A 126 -21.18 17.59 39.69
N SER A 127 -21.49 16.30 39.90
CA SER A 127 -21.32 15.21 38.92
C SER A 127 -19.95 15.19 38.23
N PRO A 128 -18.85 15.11 38.99
CA PRO A 128 -17.50 15.09 38.42
C PRO A 128 -17.32 13.91 37.46
N LEU A 129 -16.50 14.09 36.42
CA LEU A 129 -16.07 12.99 35.56
C LEU A 129 -15.22 12.02 36.37
N GLU A 130 -15.59 10.74 36.34
CA GLU A 130 -14.86 9.66 36.98
C GLU A 130 -14.89 8.41 36.08
N PHE A 131 -14.06 7.44 36.42
CA PHE A 131 -14.03 6.14 35.75
C PHE A 131 -15.09 5.24 36.35
N ALA A 132 -16.14 4.95 35.59
CA ALA A 132 -17.15 3.96 35.94
C ALA A 132 -16.68 2.58 35.54
N HIS A 133 -16.65 1.65 36.49
CA HIS A 133 -16.31 0.25 36.25
C HIS A 133 -17.61 -0.55 36.21
N ARG A 134 -17.86 -1.21 35.10
CA ARG A 134 -19.06 -2.01 34.86
C ARG A 134 -18.70 -3.46 34.62
N GLU A 135 -19.37 -4.35 35.33
CA GLU A 135 -19.26 -5.78 35.09
C GLU A 135 -19.87 -6.16 33.73
N ALA A 136 -19.76 -7.44 33.34
CA ALA A 136 -20.23 -7.95 32.05
C ALA A 136 -21.73 -7.68 31.78
N GLY A 137 -22.56 -7.60 32.82
CA GLY A 137 -23.99 -7.26 32.73
C GLY A 137 -24.28 -5.76 32.55
N GLY A 138 -23.25 -4.90 32.57
CA GLY A 138 -23.36 -3.44 32.40
C GLY A 138 -23.64 -2.66 33.69
N GLN A 139 -23.83 -3.35 34.83
CA GLN A 139 -24.01 -2.72 36.13
C GLN A 139 -22.72 -2.05 36.62
N ILE A 140 -22.82 -0.83 37.15
CA ILE A 140 -21.68 -0.13 37.75
C ILE A 140 -21.37 -0.78 39.11
N VAL A 141 -20.14 -1.27 39.27
CA VAL A 141 -19.66 -1.93 40.50
C VAL A 141 -18.71 -1.05 41.32
N LYS A 142 -17.98 -0.13 40.68
CA LYS A 142 -17.12 0.84 41.37
C LYS A 142 -16.88 2.10 40.54
N TRP A 143 -16.51 3.18 41.21
CA TRP A 143 -16.03 4.43 40.60
C TRP A 143 -14.60 4.72 41.07
N THR A 144 -13.73 5.17 40.16
CA THR A 144 -12.37 5.61 40.51
C THR A 144 -12.06 6.98 39.89
N SER A 145 -11.19 7.76 40.52
CA SER A 145 -10.73 9.05 39.98
C SER A 145 -9.53 8.92 39.03
N ALA A 146 -8.85 7.78 39.06
CA ALA A 146 -7.69 7.46 38.22
C ALA A 146 -7.67 5.98 37.85
N VAL A 147 -6.89 5.65 36.82
CA VAL A 147 -6.61 4.28 36.38
C VAL A 147 -5.09 4.11 36.31
N ALA A 148 -4.53 3.44 37.32
CA ALA A 148 -3.10 3.19 37.40
C ALA A 148 -2.67 1.88 36.73
N LYS A 149 -3.63 0.97 36.50
CA LYS A 149 -3.39 -0.36 35.94
C LYS A 149 -4.59 -0.79 35.10
N CYS A 150 -4.35 -1.63 34.11
CA CYS A 150 -5.40 -2.30 33.36
C CYS A 150 -5.04 -3.75 33.05
N ASP A 151 -6.01 -4.54 32.63
CA ASP A 151 -5.86 -5.99 32.49
C ASP A 151 -4.93 -6.35 31.33
N LYS A 152 -4.96 -5.53 30.29
CA LYS A 152 -4.15 -5.64 29.06
C LYS A 152 -3.44 -4.28 28.83
N PRO A 153 -2.48 -3.91 29.69
CA PRO A 153 -1.84 -2.57 29.71
C PRO A 153 -0.98 -2.28 28.50
N SER A 154 -0.51 -3.36 27.89
CA SER A 154 -0.26 -3.36 26.47
C SER A 154 -1.60 -3.51 25.78
N LEU A 155 -1.97 -2.50 25.00
CA LEU A 155 -2.33 -2.92 23.67
C LEU A 155 -1.02 -3.41 23.07
N ALA A 156 0.01 -2.59 22.76
CA ALA A 156 1.45 -2.71 23.12
C ALA A 156 2.57 -1.90 22.38
N GLY A 157 3.51 -1.44 23.21
CA GLY A 157 3.72 -0.04 23.62
C GLY A 157 4.48 0.92 22.68
N GLY A 158 4.69 2.18 23.09
CA GLY A 158 5.26 2.61 24.38
C GLY A 158 4.34 2.96 25.57
N VAL A 159 3.21 2.27 25.77
CA VAL A 159 2.37 2.21 26.99
C VAL A 159 1.54 3.46 27.31
N THR A 160 0.38 3.59 26.65
CA THR A 160 -0.78 4.26 27.29
C THR A 160 -1.58 3.23 28.07
N PHE A 161 -2.08 3.54 29.28
CA PHE A 161 -2.81 2.59 30.16
C PHE A 161 -4.20 2.15 29.64
N CYS A 162 -4.23 1.64 28.42
CA CYS A 162 -5.35 1.11 27.64
C CYS A 162 -6.29 2.14 27.02
N GLY A 163 -5.76 2.97 26.11
CA GLY A 163 -6.37 3.42 24.83
C GLY A 163 -7.86 3.80 24.82
N LEU A 164 -8.42 4.25 25.94
CA LEU A 164 -9.85 4.37 26.17
C LEU A 164 -10.53 5.16 25.05
N ASN A 165 -11.59 4.59 24.46
CA ASN A 165 -12.36 5.18 23.38
C ASN A 165 -11.57 5.48 22.09
N SER A 166 -10.36 4.93 21.94
CA SER A 166 -9.71 4.82 20.64
C SER A 166 -10.57 3.98 19.71
N ARG A 167 -10.40 4.17 18.40
CA ARG A 167 -11.26 3.51 17.41
C ARG A 167 -10.44 2.83 16.35
N ILE A 168 -10.95 1.69 15.91
CA ILE A 168 -10.51 1.03 14.70
C ILE A 168 -11.66 0.97 13.73
N ALA A 169 -11.41 1.23 12.45
CA ALA A 169 -12.37 1.01 11.40
C ALA A 169 -11.80 0.09 10.34
N ARG A 170 -12.70 -0.62 9.68
CA ARG A 170 -12.37 -1.67 8.73
C ARG A 170 -13.22 -1.53 7.48
N VAL A 171 -12.56 -1.32 6.35
CA VAL A 171 -13.19 -1.22 5.04
C VAL A 171 -12.63 -2.33 4.16
N LYS A 172 -13.47 -3.32 3.83
CA LYS A 172 -13.09 -4.41 2.93
C LYS A 172 -13.74 -4.22 1.57
N ARG A 173 -12.93 -4.26 0.51
CA ARG A 173 -13.36 -4.28 -0.89
C ARG A 173 -12.71 -5.47 -1.58
N ASN A 174 -13.51 -6.46 -1.97
CA ASN A 174 -13.02 -7.73 -2.51
C ASN A 174 -11.99 -8.39 -1.57
N ARG A 175 -10.73 -8.50 -2.03
CA ARG A 175 -9.60 -9.12 -1.31
C ARG A 175 -8.66 -8.08 -0.68
N VAL A 176 -8.99 -6.79 -0.82
CA VAL A 176 -8.25 -5.69 -0.21
C VAL A 176 -9.00 -5.22 1.03
N GLU A 177 -8.25 -5.06 2.12
CA GLU A 177 -8.73 -4.56 3.39
C GLU A 177 -7.96 -3.31 3.78
N TRP A 178 -8.68 -2.28 4.18
CA TRP A 178 -8.13 -1.08 4.79
C TRP A 178 -8.55 -1.00 6.25
N LEU A 179 -7.56 -0.88 7.14
CA LEU A 179 -7.74 -0.64 8.55
C LEU A 179 -7.35 0.80 8.87
N PHE A 180 -8.25 1.53 9.52
CA PHE A 180 -8.01 2.90 9.98
C PHE A 180 -8.01 2.92 11.49
N LEU A 181 -7.01 3.58 12.09
CA LEU A 181 -6.82 3.56 13.53
C LEU A 181 -6.71 4.98 14.03
N CYS A 182 -7.58 5.30 14.97
CA CYS A 182 -7.69 6.61 15.57
C CYS A 182 -7.52 6.46 17.07
N ARG A 183 -6.28 6.67 17.53
CA ARG A 183 -5.91 6.45 18.94
C ARG A 183 -5.97 7.76 19.71
N LYS A 184 -6.68 7.71 20.85
CA LYS A 184 -6.55 8.69 21.91
C LYS A 184 -5.31 8.39 22.73
N SER A 185 -4.45 9.38 22.85
CA SER A 185 -3.23 9.36 23.66
C SER A 185 -2.95 10.76 24.20
N SER A 186 -2.30 10.84 25.36
CA SER A 186 -1.66 12.02 25.93
C SER A 186 -0.13 11.91 25.84
N ASP A 187 0.59 12.94 26.27
CA ASP A 187 2.07 12.98 26.24
C ASP A 187 2.71 12.09 27.32
N ASP A 188 2.08 12.00 28.51
CA ASP A 188 2.45 11.09 29.60
C ASP A 188 1.94 9.66 29.39
N LEU A 189 1.14 9.47 28.34
CA LEU A 189 0.46 8.24 27.97
C LEU A 189 -0.58 7.77 29.02
N GLU A 190 -0.91 8.56 30.03
CA GLU A 190 -1.89 8.17 31.04
C GLU A 190 -3.34 8.47 30.63
N VAL A 191 -4.29 7.66 31.12
CA VAL A 191 -5.71 7.94 30.92
C VAL A 191 -6.20 8.81 32.08
N HIS A 192 -6.81 9.94 31.75
CA HIS A 192 -7.26 10.94 32.71
C HIS A 192 -8.79 11.03 32.75
N ALA A 193 -9.36 11.38 33.90
CA ALA A 193 -10.81 11.62 34.04
C ALA A 193 -11.20 13.00 33.47
N GLN A 194 -11.03 13.16 32.16
CA GLN A 194 -11.24 14.42 31.45
C GLN A 194 -12.12 14.21 30.21
N PRO A 195 -12.79 15.27 29.69
CA PRO A 195 -13.69 15.16 28.53
C PRO A 195 -13.05 14.48 27.32
N TYR A 196 -11.75 14.71 27.08
CA TYR A 196 -11.01 14.08 25.99
C TYR A 196 -11.15 12.55 25.96
N TRP A 197 -11.26 11.88 27.10
CA TRP A 197 -11.33 10.42 27.16
C TRP A 197 -12.76 9.86 27.08
N THR A 198 -13.77 10.72 27.00
CA THR A 198 -15.17 10.31 26.83
C THR A 198 -15.43 9.78 25.43
N GLN A 199 -16.47 8.94 25.28
CA GLN A 199 -16.86 8.39 23.98
C GLN A 199 -17.41 9.46 23.01
N THR A 200 -17.96 10.54 23.57
CA THR A 200 -18.60 11.65 22.86
C THR A 200 -17.60 12.68 22.33
N ASP A 201 -16.43 12.82 22.96
CA ASP A 201 -15.40 13.72 22.45
C ASP A 201 -14.75 13.09 21.20
N PRO A 202 -14.83 13.72 20.02
CA PRO A 202 -14.38 13.09 18.79
C PRO A 202 -12.87 13.21 18.53
N ARG A 203 -12.16 13.95 19.39
CA ARG A 203 -10.76 14.29 19.20
C ARG A 203 -9.84 13.13 19.53
N PHE A 204 -8.75 12.98 18.78
CA PHE A 204 -7.72 11.98 19.04
C PHE A 204 -6.36 12.48 18.53
N SER A 205 -5.25 11.84 18.93
CA SER A 205 -3.90 12.41 18.70
C SER A 205 -3.02 11.61 17.74
N ARG A 206 -3.42 10.39 17.37
CA ARG A 206 -2.67 9.53 16.45
C ARG A 206 -3.58 8.88 15.42
N TYR A 207 -3.30 9.12 14.15
CA TYR A 207 -3.99 8.52 13.00
C TYR A 207 -3.04 7.62 12.22
N SER A 208 -3.47 6.43 11.85
CA SER A 208 -2.76 5.53 10.94
C SER A 208 -3.73 4.75 10.05
N ALA A 209 -3.25 4.29 8.91
CA ALA A 209 -3.98 3.38 8.04
C ALA A 209 -3.08 2.27 7.47
N ILE A 210 -3.66 1.07 7.32
CA ILE A 210 -3.02 -0.09 6.68
C ILE A 210 -3.93 -0.59 5.57
N GLY A 211 -3.37 -0.73 4.36
CA GLY A 211 -3.98 -1.48 3.26
C GLY A 211 -3.31 -2.84 3.13
N TYR A 212 -4.08 -3.91 2.99
CA TYR A 212 -3.56 -5.27 2.83
C TYR A 212 -4.37 -6.09 1.83
N ASN A 213 -3.69 -6.90 1.02
CA ASN A 213 -4.31 -7.87 0.12
C ASN A 213 -4.13 -9.30 0.67
N GLU A 214 -5.25 -9.96 0.97
CA GLU A 214 -5.27 -11.29 1.60
C GLU A 214 -4.83 -12.44 0.69
N ILE A 215 -4.69 -12.22 -0.62
CA ILE A 215 -4.19 -13.22 -1.57
C ILE A 215 -2.69 -13.05 -1.79
N THR A 216 -2.23 -11.82 -1.97
CA THR A 216 -0.87 -11.54 -2.44
C THR A 216 0.11 -11.21 -1.33
N GLY A 217 -0.37 -10.90 -0.12
CA GLY A 217 0.47 -10.39 0.96
C GLY A 217 0.94 -8.94 0.75
N GLU A 218 0.48 -8.26 -0.31
CA GLU A 218 0.78 -6.86 -0.55
C GLU A 218 0.24 -6.01 0.61
N ILE A 219 1.09 -5.12 1.14
CA ILE A 219 0.77 -4.25 2.26
C ILE A 219 1.24 -2.81 2.03
N ALA A 220 0.45 -1.84 2.45
CA ALA A 220 0.76 -0.41 2.43
C ALA A 220 0.45 0.21 3.80
N PHE A 221 1.23 1.21 4.20
CA PHE A 221 1.09 1.89 5.48
C PHE A 221 1.15 3.40 5.33
N ILE A 222 0.34 4.13 6.09
CA ILE A 222 0.49 5.57 6.21
C ILE A 222 0.13 6.07 7.61
N ASP A 223 0.84 7.09 8.07
CA ASP A 223 0.57 7.80 9.31
C ASP A 223 0.12 9.23 9.05
N GLY A 224 -0.79 9.70 9.89
CA GLY A 224 -1.06 11.12 10.06
C GLY A 224 0.14 11.83 10.68
N ARG A 225 0.25 13.13 10.42
CA ARG A 225 1.29 13.98 11.02
C ARG A 225 1.24 13.93 12.55
N LYS A 226 2.40 13.75 13.18
CA LYS A 226 2.54 13.64 14.64
C LYS A 226 2.65 15.01 15.33
N ASP A 227 3.08 16.03 14.59
CA ASP A 227 3.13 17.42 15.04
C ASP A 227 1.75 18.11 14.94
N ARG A 228 0.77 17.46 14.29
CA ARG A 228 -0.63 17.80 14.44
C ARG A 228 -1.09 17.38 15.84
N GLY A 229 -1.42 18.35 16.68
CA GLY A 229 -1.82 18.08 18.06
C GLY A 229 -3.11 17.25 18.19
N VAL A 230 -4.05 17.38 17.24
CA VAL A 230 -5.38 16.74 17.30
C VAL A 230 -5.96 16.46 15.90
N PHE A 231 -6.59 15.30 15.76
CA PHE A 231 -7.48 14.87 14.68
C PHE A 231 -8.92 14.73 15.22
N ASP A 232 -9.91 14.65 14.32
CA ASP A 232 -11.33 14.53 14.67
C ASP A 232 -12.00 13.43 13.82
N TRP A 233 -12.53 12.38 14.45
CA TRP A 233 -13.13 11.26 13.70
C TRP A 233 -14.55 11.51 13.22
N SER A 234 -15.14 12.67 13.51
CA SER A 234 -16.37 13.12 12.86
C SER A 234 -16.11 13.56 11.42
N GLU A 235 -14.86 13.89 11.10
CA GLU A 235 -14.38 14.16 9.75
C GLU A 235 -14.00 12.86 9.03
N ARG A 236 -14.01 12.93 7.69
CA ARG A 236 -13.37 11.91 6.85
C ARG A 236 -11.98 12.37 6.47
N PHE A 237 -11.07 11.42 6.38
CA PHE A 237 -9.69 11.66 5.99
C PHE A 237 -9.50 11.25 4.53
N PRO A 238 -9.16 12.18 3.61
CA PRO A 238 -8.95 11.83 2.21
C PRO A 238 -7.81 10.83 2.10
N PRO A 239 -7.87 9.85 1.18
CA PRO A 239 -6.79 8.90 1.00
C PRO A 239 -5.51 9.62 0.56
N PRO A 240 -4.34 9.01 0.78
CA PRO A 240 -3.09 9.55 0.28
C PRO A 240 -3.17 9.67 -1.25
N GLY A 241 -2.78 10.82 -1.80
CA GLY A 241 -2.92 11.07 -3.24
C GLY A 241 -4.35 11.40 -3.70
N GLY A 242 -5.29 11.63 -2.80
CA GLY A 242 -6.69 11.94 -3.15
C GLY A 242 -7.45 10.76 -3.75
N GLN A 243 -8.73 10.97 -4.03
CA GLN A 243 -9.62 9.94 -4.61
C GLN A 243 -9.20 9.51 -6.02
N SER A 244 -8.55 10.43 -6.74
CA SER A 244 -7.97 10.19 -8.05
C SER A 244 -6.79 11.13 -8.27
N TYR A 245 -6.12 10.98 -9.40
CA TYR A 245 -5.07 11.91 -9.80
C TYR A 245 -5.59 13.33 -10.11
N GLN A 246 -6.87 13.48 -10.47
CA GLN A 246 -7.52 14.77 -10.75
C GLN A 246 -8.09 15.44 -9.49
N ASP A 247 -8.07 14.75 -8.35
CA ASP A 247 -8.58 15.27 -7.08
C ASP A 247 -7.56 16.26 -6.48
N GLU A 248 -7.42 17.44 -7.09
CA GLU A 248 -6.46 18.45 -6.64
C GLU A 248 -6.69 18.87 -5.19
N MET A 249 -7.96 18.96 -4.78
CA MET A 249 -8.35 19.35 -3.43
C MET A 249 -7.98 18.27 -2.41
N GLY A 250 -8.42 17.03 -2.61
CA GLY A 250 -8.08 15.92 -1.72
C GLY A 250 -6.59 15.61 -1.71
N ARG A 251 -5.89 15.78 -2.84
CA ARG A 251 -4.42 15.69 -2.91
C ARG A 251 -3.74 16.75 -2.06
N ARG A 252 -4.22 17.99 -2.08
CA ARG A 252 -3.71 19.07 -1.24
C ARG A 252 -3.96 18.79 0.24
N GLU A 253 -5.17 18.38 0.60
CA GLU A 253 -5.52 18.02 1.97
C GLU A 253 -4.69 16.85 2.50
N ALA A 254 -4.49 15.81 1.69
CA ALA A 254 -3.64 14.67 2.05
C ALA A 254 -2.20 15.10 2.39
N LYS A 255 -1.61 16.04 1.62
CA LYS A 255 -0.25 16.56 1.88
C LYS A 255 -0.11 17.26 3.23
N GLU A 256 -1.19 17.82 3.74
CA GLU A 256 -1.22 18.52 5.02
C GLU A 256 -1.56 17.58 6.17
N LEU A 257 -2.32 16.51 5.90
CA LEU A 257 -2.77 15.54 6.89
C LEU A 257 -1.71 14.50 7.24
N TYR A 258 -0.99 13.99 6.25
CA TYR A 258 -0.13 12.82 6.39
C TYR A 258 1.34 13.16 6.60
N ASP A 259 2.04 12.26 7.29
CA ASP A 259 3.46 12.38 7.58
C ASP A 259 4.29 12.25 6.30
N LYS A 260 5.12 13.26 6.02
CA LYS A 260 5.95 13.34 4.80
C LYS A 260 7.27 12.60 4.91
N THR A 261 7.68 12.21 6.11
CA THR A 261 8.96 11.51 6.32
C THR A 261 8.90 10.07 5.84
N PHE A 262 7.70 9.53 5.63
CA PHE A 262 7.49 8.11 5.37
C PHE A 262 7.98 7.23 6.52
N GLU A 263 8.30 7.80 7.67
CA GLU A 263 8.55 7.05 8.89
C GLU A 263 7.23 6.58 9.46
N VAL A 264 6.83 5.41 8.96
CA VAL A 264 5.69 4.67 9.47
C VAL A 264 6.02 4.25 10.90
N ASN A 265 5.53 5.03 11.85
CA ASN A 265 5.55 4.72 13.26
C ASN A 265 4.19 4.13 13.64
N CYS A 266 3.70 3.20 12.80
CA CYS A 266 2.48 2.41 13.03
C CYS A 266 2.47 1.79 14.44
N VAL A 267 3.61 1.67 15.13
CA VAL A 267 3.73 1.37 16.57
C VAL A 267 2.87 2.28 17.45
N SER A 268 2.56 3.50 17.03
CA SER A 268 1.70 4.42 17.75
C SER A 268 0.22 4.06 17.67
N CYS A 269 -0.23 3.20 16.74
CA CYS A 269 -1.66 2.89 16.55
C CYS A 269 -1.95 1.38 16.52
N HIS A 270 -0.98 0.57 16.10
CA HIS A 270 -0.97 -0.89 16.14
C HIS A 270 -0.11 -1.41 17.28
N ASP A 271 -0.15 -0.67 18.36
CA ASP A 271 0.30 -1.05 19.67
C ASP A 271 -0.61 -2.25 20.02
N ASN A 272 -0.33 -3.44 19.47
CA ASN A 272 -0.57 -4.77 20.05
C ASN A 272 0.69 -5.66 20.12
N LYS A 273 1.84 -5.16 19.62
CA LYS A 273 3.24 -5.33 20.13
C LYS A 273 4.29 -4.86 19.12
N LYS A 274 4.20 -3.59 18.71
CA LYS A 274 4.89 -2.96 17.56
C LYS A 274 4.53 -3.67 16.24
N PRO A 275 4.04 -2.99 15.20
CA PRO A 275 3.75 -3.64 13.93
C PRO A 275 5.03 -3.72 13.10
N ALA A 276 5.32 -4.92 12.64
CA ALA A 276 5.92 -5.05 11.33
C ALA A 276 5.18 -6.24 10.74
N ILE A 277 4.15 -5.83 10.00
CA ILE A 277 2.92 -6.51 9.60
C ILE A 277 2.21 -7.29 10.72
N ILE A 278 1.25 -6.62 11.38
CA ILE A 278 0.11 -7.36 11.92
C ILE A 278 -0.54 -8.00 10.70
N ASP A 279 -0.48 -9.34 10.64
CA ASP A 279 -1.40 -10.06 9.79
C ASP A 279 -2.82 -9.61 10.21
N PRO A 280 -3.61 -8.96 9.33
CA PRO A 280 -4.96 -8.49 9.69
C PRO A 280 -5.90 -9.62 10.14
N HIS A 281 -5.44 -10.86 10.14
CA HIS A 281 -6.13 -12.05 10.62
C HIS A 281 -5.85 -12.40 12.10
N MET A 282 -5.10 -11.58 12.85
CA MET A 282 -4.80 -11.83 14.27
C MET A 282 -6.03 -11.73 15.20
N GLN A 283 -6.43 -12.84 15.82
CA GLN A 283 -7.50 -12.90 16.84
C GLN A 283 -7.05 -12.43 18.25
N GLN A 284 -6.24 -11.37 18.32
CA GLN A 284 -5.54 -10.93 19.54
C GLN A 284 -6.43 -10.67 20.76
N ALA A 285 -7.72 -10.46 20.57
CA ALA A 285 -8.62 -10.01 21.62
C ALA A 285 -9.45 -11.14 22.28
N ARG A 286 -9.14 -12.42 22.06
CA ARG A 286 -9.83 -13.56 22.72
C ARG A 286 -9.08 -14.12 23.93
N VAL A 287 -7.89 -13.60 24.24
CA VAL A 287 -7.04 -14.10 25.32
C VAL A 287 -7.63 -13.70 26.67
N GLY A 288 -7.90 -14.69 27.53
CA GLY A 288 -8.44 -14.48 28.89
C GLY A 288 -9.96 -14.55 29.03
N PHE A 289 -10.72 -14.87 27.99
CA PHE A 289 -12.18 -15.04 28.09
C PHE A 289 -12.55 -16.52 28.13
N SER A 290 -13.28 -16.91 29.18
CA SER A 290 -13.74 -18.29 29.42
C SER A 290 -15.08 -18.54 28.74
N GLY A 291 -15.09 -18.92 27.46
CA GLY A 291 -16.32 -19.37 26.81
C GLY A 291 -16.29 -19.37 25.29
N ASP A 292 -17.33 -19.98 24.71
CA ASP A 292 -17.67 -19.92 23.28
C ASP A 292 -17.78 -18.45 22.80
N ARG A 293 -17.86 -18.22 21.49
CA ARG A 293 -17.99 -16.91 20.81
C ARG A 293 -19.11 -16.01 21.36
N HIS A 294 -19.95 -16.53 22.26
CA HIS A 294 -21.10 -15.90 22.89
C HIS A 294 -20.86 -15.45 24.35
N ASP A 295 -19.66 -15.56 24.93
CA ASP A 295 -19.37 -14.92 26.24
C ASP A 295 -19.61 -13.39 26.14
N ALA A 296 -20.44 -12.85 27.04
CA ALA A 296 -20.78 -11.44 27.09
C ALA A 296 -19.55 -10.53 27.23
N ARG A 297 -18.49 -10.99 27.90
CA ARG A 297 -17.20 -10.28 28.01
C ARG A 297 -16.43 -10.27 26.69
N THR A 298 -16.51 -11.35 25.92
CA THR A 298 -15.95 -11.38 24.56
C THR A 298 -16.67 -10.36 23.66
N THR A 299 -17.98 -10.19 23.83
CA THR A 299 -18.75 -9.16 23.10
C THR A 299 -18.31 -7.75 23.47
N ALA A 300 -18.03 -7.49 24.75
CA ALA A 300 -17.60 -6.17 25.22
C ALA A 300 -16.15 -5.81 24.81
N PHE A 301 -15.21 -6.76 24.83
CA PHE A 301 -13.77 -6.45 24.77
C PHE A 301 -13.00 -7.11 23.61
N SER A 302 -13.64 -7.98 22.81
CA SER A 302 -12.95 -8.71 21.75
C SER A 302 -13.12 -8.12 20.36
N LEU A 303 -12.03 -7.75 19.69
CA LEU A 303 -11.99 -7.52 18.23
C LEU A 303 -12.17 -8.81 17.40
N GLY A 304 -12.25 -9.98 18.02
CA GLY A 304 -12.22 -11.28 17.33
C GLY A 304 -13.42 -11.59 16.42
N SER A 305 -14.52 -10.86 16.52
CA SER A 305 -15.64 -10.90 15.56
C SER A 305 -15.57 -9.78 14.51
N PHE A 306 -14.81 -8.72 14.80
CA PHE A 306 -14.65 -7.57 13.91
C PHE A 306 -13.61 -7.83 12.83
N PHE A 307 -12.52 -8.49 13.19
CA PHE A 307 -11.53 -9.01 12.25
C PHE A 307 -11.87 -10.42 11.79
N PRO A 308 -11.53 -10.79 10.54
CA PRO A 308 -11.80 -12.11 10.02
C PRO A 308 -10.89 -13.13 10.72
N GLY A 309 -11.48 -14.19 11.29
CA GLY A 309 -10.73 -15.31 11.82
C GLY A 309 -10.17 -16.16 10.67
N ARG A 310 -8.88 -16.01 10.36
CA ARG A 310 -8.15 -16.93 9.46
C ARG A 310 -6.95 -17.53 10.17
N VAL A 311 -6.56 -18.70 9.71
CA VAL A 311 -5.29 -19.34 10.08
C VAL A 311 -4.18 -18.65 9.28
N ALA A 312 -3.11 -18.29 9.98
CA ALA A 312 -1.88 -17.74 9.42
C ALA A 312 -1.46 -18.50 8.14
N ASN A 313 -1.34 -17.79 7.02
CA ASN A 313 -0.75 -18.36 5.81
C ASN A 313 0.76 -18.09 5.84
N VAL A 314 1.53 -19.07 6.31
CA VAL A 314 3.00 -19.01 6.34
C VAL A 314 3.63 -18.91 4.94
N ASP A 315 2.85 -19.18 3.89
CA ASP A 315 3.26 -19.08 2.49
C ASP A 315 2.76 -17.79 1.81
N ALA A 316 2.20 -16.83 2.57
CA ALA A 316 1.85 -15.48 2.10
C ALA A 316 2.85 -14.41 2.61
N PRO A 317 4.09 -14.39 2.12
CA PRO A 317 5.07 -13.38 2.50
C PRO A 317 4.61 -11.98 2.11
N PHE A 318 5.03 -10.98 2.87
CA PHE A 318 4.57 -9.61 2.69
C PHE A 318 5.27 -8.92 1.52
N ARG A 319 4.57 -8.04 0.82
CA ARG A 319 5.17 -7.13 -0.16
C ARG A 319 4.84 -5.71 0.20
N VAL A 320 5.86 -4.93 0.55
CA VAL A 320 5.64 -3.56 1.02
C VAL A 320 5.55 -2.60 -0.15
N ILE A 321 4.39 -2.02 -0.35
CA ILE A 321 4.12 -1.02 -1.37
C ILE A 321 4.42 0.37 -0.80
N GLY A 322 5.18 1.16 -1.55
CA GLY A 322 5.63 2.48 -1.15
C GLY A 322 7.14 2.57 -1.27
N SER A 323 7.62 3.08 -2.40
CA SER A 323 9.03 3.06 -2.78
C SER A 323 9.92 3.83 -1.80
N GLY A 324 9.42 4.94 -1.24
CA GLY A 324 10.13 5.71 -0.21
C GLY A 324 10.35 4.91 1.08
N TYR A 325 9.28 4.32 1.63
CA TYR A 325 9.37 3.48 2.83
C TYR A 325 10.22 2.23 2.58
N ALA A 326 9.98 1.56 1.45
CA ALA A 326 10.69 0.35 1.09
C ALA A 326 12.20 0.62 0.89
N PHE A 327 12.56 1.80 0.39
CA PHE A 327 13.96 2.20 0.27
C PHE A 327 14.60 2.50 1.63
N ALA A 328 13.94 3.28 2.49
CA ALA A 328 14.44 3.66 3.81
C ALA A 328 14.68 2.43 4.71
N HIS A 329 13.81 1.42 4.63
CA HIS A 329 13.87 0.22 5.48
C HIS A 329 14.42 -1.02 4.77
N ARG A 330 15.08 -0.87 3.60
CA ARG A 330 15.57 -1.99 2.78
C ARG A 330 16.44 -3.00 3.55
N GLY A 331 17.30 -2.52 4.45
CA GLY A 331 18.17 -3.39 5.25
C GLY A 331 17.39 -4.23 6.26
N ALA A 332 16.42 -3.61 6.94
CA ALA A 332 15.54 -4.29 7.88
C ALA A 332 14.66 -5.34 7.16
N MET A 333 14.09 -4.98 6.01
CA MET A 333 13.26 -5.91 5.24
C MET A 333 14.04 -7.08 4.65
N ARG A 334 15.26 -6.85 4.12
CA ARG A 334 16.12 -7.94 3.61
C ARG A 334 16.50 -8.96 4.68
N ASN A 335 16.64 -8.52 5.93
CA ASN A 335 17.05 -9.36 7.05
C ASN A 335 15.86 -9.92 7.86
N ALA A 336 14.64 -9.51 7.53
CA ALA A 336 13.44 -9.97 8.20
C ALA A 336 13.02 -11.34 7.66
N ASN A 337 12.81 -12.28 8.58
CA ASN A 337 12.40 -13.64 8.27
C ASN A 337 11.12 -13.99 9.00
N ALA A 338 10.24 -14.73 8.33
CA ALA A 338 9.29 -15.59 9.00
C ALA A 338 10.04 -16.84 9.48
N PHE A 339 9.58 -17.44 10.58
CA PHE A 339 10.17 -18.68 11.08
C PHE A 339 9.11 -19.60 11.66
N ALA A 340 9.38 -20.90 11.62
CA ALA A 340 8.48 -21.95 12.02
C ALA A 340 9.26 -23.02 12.78
N ILE A 341 8.96 -23.17 14.08
CA ILE A 341 9.56 -24.23 14.90
C ILE A 341 8.56 -25.38 14.94
N LYS A 342 8.77 -26.41 14.11
CA LYS A 342 7.85 -27.55 13.99
C LYS A 342 7.67 -28.23 15.35
N GLY A 343 6.42 -28.35 15.80
CA GLY A 343 6.07 -28.95 17.10
C GLY A 343 6.13 -27.99 18.29
N HIS A 344 6.55 -26.73 18.10
CA HIS A 344 6.54 -25.73 19.17
C HIS A 344 5.11 -25.22 19.45
N PRO A 345 4.69 -25.08 20.72
CA PRO A 345 3.34 -24.65 21.08
C PRO A 345 2.88 -23.34 20.41
N CYS A 346 3.75 -22.32 20.36
CA CYS A 346 3.42 -21.02 19.76
C CYS A 346 3.22 -21.04 18.23
N PHE A 347 3.73 -22.04 17.52
CA PHE A 347 3.63 -22.08 16.05
C PHE A 347 2.24 -22.48 15.56
N ALA A 348 1.47 -23.21 16.37
CA ALA A 348 0.15 -23.69 15.97
C ALA A 348 -0.91 -22.58 15.82
N CYS A 349 -0.64 -21.38 16.33
CA CYS A 349 -1.62 -20.28 16.37
C CYS A 349 -1.11 -18.94 15.82
N HIS A 350 0.21 -18.76 15.67
CA HIS A 350 0.79 -17.46 15.29
C HIS A 350 1.84 -17.59 14.19
N SER A 351 1.81 -16.64 13.25
CA SER A 351 2.97 -16.33 12.41
C SER A 351 4.06 -15.72 13.27
N LEU A 352 5.27 -16.28 13.23
CA LEU A 352 6.42 -15.79 13.98
C LEU A 352 7.42 -15.15 13.04
N THR A 353 7.98 -14.01 13.44
CA THR A 353 8.91 -13.24 12.61
C THR A 353 10.11 -12.75 13.41
N THR A 354 11.23 -12.53 12.72
CA THR A 354 12.46 -11.99 13.32
C THR A 354 12.42 -10.47 13.48
N LEU A 355 11.30 -9.82 13.14
CA LEU A 355 11.13 -8.39 13.34
C LEU A 355 11.00 -8.06 14.83
N GLU A 356 11.24 -6.80 15.18
CA GLU A 356 11.01 -6.33 16.55
C GLU A 356 9.60 -6.65 17.07
N SER A 357 8.60 -6.58 16.18
CA SER A 357 7.22 -6.98 16.44
C SER A 357 7.09 -8.42 16.91
N GLY A 358 7.65 -9.36 16.14
CA GLY A 358 7.64 -10.79 16.46
C GLY A 358 8.39 -11.09 17.75
N ARG A 359 9.51 -10.41 18.00
CA ARG A 359 10.30 -10.54 19.25
C ARG A 359 9.51 -10.06 20.46
N ARG A 360 8.91 -8.87 20.39
CA ARG A 360 8.09 -8.27 21.45
C ARG A 360 6.83 -9.08 21.71
N PHE A 361 6.14 -9.50 20.64
CA PHE A 361 4.96 -10.35 20.72
C PHE A 361 5.30 -11.67 21.43
N ALA A 362 6.35 -12.38 21.01
CA ALA A 362 6.75 -13.64 21.65
C ALA A 362 7.11 -13.47 23.13
N ALA A 363 7.85 -12.42 23.49
CA ALA A 363 8.26 -12.19 24.88
C ALA A 363 7.09 -11.85 25.80
N ASP A 364 6.13 -11.06 25.32
CA ASP A 364 4.94 -10.76 26.11
C ASP A 364 3.93 -11.91 26.15
N ALA A 365 3.67 -12.51 25.00
CA ALA A 365 2.83 -13.68 24.85
C ALA A 365 3.48 -14.94 25.45
N THR A 366 4.57 -14.81 26.21
CA THR A 366 5.08 -15.85 27.10
C THR A 366 5.35 -15.30 28.50
N GLY A 367 5.33 -13.97 28.66
CA GLY A 367 5.74 -13.30 29.88
C GLY A 367 7.20 -13.61 30.21
N MET A 368 8.03 -13.96 29.23
CA MET A 368 9.43 -14.32 29.44
C MET A 368 10.36 -13.27 28.86
N SER A 369 11.47 -13.01 29.56
CA SER A 369 12.45 -12.02 29.13
C SER A 369 13.25 -12.55 27.93
N PRO A 370 13.46 -11.74 26.87
CA PRO A 370 14.25 -12.15 25.71
C PRO A 370 15.65 -12.60 26.11
N LYS A 371 16.08 -13.72 25.50
CA LYS A 371 17.39 -14.35 25.70
C LYS A 371 18.01 -14.74 24.36
N VAL A 372 19.28 -14.40 24.17
CA VAL A 372 20.10 -14.78 23.02
C VAL A 372 21.44 -15.23 23.54
N ARG A 373 21.97 -16.34 23.02
CA ARG A 373 23.32 -16.80 23.32
C ARG A 373 24.32 -15.97 22.52
N ASP A 374 25.33 -15.43 23.20
CA ASP A 374 26.41 -14.64 22.60
C ASP A 374 25.91 -13.47 21.70
N PRO A 375 25.10 -12.53 22.25
CA PRO A 375 24.49 -11.47 21.46
C PRO A 375 25.54 -10.50 20.92
N THR A 376 25.32 -10.00 19.71
CA THR A 376 26.06 -8.84 19.19
C THR A 376 25.83 -7.60 20.07
N ILE A 377 26.70 -6.59 19.97
CA ILE A 377 26.53 -5.32 20.69
C ILE A 377 25.16 -4.70 20.38
N GLY A 378 24.77 -4.69 19.10
CA GLY A 378 23.46 -4.17 18.67
C GLY A 378 22.28 -4.95 19.28
N GLN A 379 22.36 -6.28 19.31
CA GLN A 379 21.33 -7.10 19.96
C GLN A 379 21.29 -6.88 21.47
N THR A 380 22.44 -6.66 22.13
CA THR A 380 22.49 -6.40 23.57
C THR A 380 21.71 -5.15 23.95
N VAL A 381 21.88 -4.05 23.20
CA VAL A 381 21.12 -2.81 23.41
C VAL A 381 19.62 -3.04 23.18
N ALA A 382 19.26 -3.70 22.07
CA ALA A 382 17.87 -3.98 21.76
C ALA A 382 17.19 -4.89 22.79
N ILE A 383 17.89 -5.91 23.30
CA ILE A 383 17.40 -6.80 24.38
C ILE A 383 17.16 -6.00 25.67
N ALA A 384 18.04 -5.05 26.02
CA ALA A 384 17.86 -4.22 27.21
C ALA A 384 16.61 -3.32 27.10
N GLN A 385 16.40 -2.69 25.94
CA GLN A 385 15.19 -1.91 25.66
C GLN A 385 13.92 -2.77 25.68
N GLU A 386 14.01 -3.99 25.13
CA GLU A 386 12.93 -4.96 25.16
C GLU A 386 12.53 -5.31 26.59
N LYS A 387 13.51 -5.62 27.45
CA LYS A 387 13.28 -5.92 28.87
C LYS A 387 12.67 -4.74 29.63
N ALA A 388 13.16 -3.51 29.42
CA ALA A 388 12.63 -2.33 30.09
C ALA A 388 11.14 -2.10 29.77
N ALA A 389 10.76 -2.23 28.50
CA ALA A 389 9.36 -2.09 28.10
C ALA A 389 8.47 -3.27 28.55
N LEU A 390 9.00 -4.50 28.64
CA LEU A 390 8.25 -5.61 29.25
C LEU A 390 8.01 -5.37 30.74
N GLN A 391 8.99 -4.82 31.46
CA GLN A 391 8.83 -4.45 32.86
C GLN A 391 7.74 -3.38 33.01
N MET A 392 7.77 -2.34 32.18
CA MET A 392 6.73 -1.30 32.18
C MET A 392 5.33 -1.89 31.95
N VAL A 393 5.18 -2.83 31.01
CA VAL A 393 3.89 -3.52 30.78
C VAL A 393 3.45 -4.32 32.00
N ARG A 394 4.38 -5.04 32.65
CA ARG A 394 4.08 -5.82 33.86
C ARG A 394 3.65 -4.94 35.03
N ASP A 395 4.32 -3.79 35.24
CA ASP A 395 4.04 -2.89 36.35
C ASP A 395 2.63 -2.31 36.29
N HIS A 396 2.10 -2.13 35.07
CA HIS A 396 0.78 -1.57 34.82
C HIS A 396 -0.30 -2.63 34.57
N ARG A 397 0.03 -3.92 34.72
CA ARG A 397 -0.93 -5.02 34.62
C ARG A 397 -1.64 -5.23 35.95
N THR A 398 -2.96 -5.42 35.93
CA THR A 398 -3.71 -5.76 37.15
C THR A 398 -3.33 -7.14 37.69
N LYS A 399 -3.54 -7.34 39.00
CA LYS A 399 -3.39 -8.66 39.62
C LYS A 399 -4.45 -9.64 39.12
N TRP A 400 -5.66 -9.15 38.86
CA TRP A 400 -6.77 -9.94 38.30
C TRP A 400 -6.38 -10.63 36.99
N ALA A 401 -5.71 -9.89 36.09
CA ALA A 401 -5.27 -10.41 34.80
C ALA A 401 -3.99 -11.26 34.87
N SER A 402 -3.39 -11.48 36.04
CA SER A 402 -2.19 -12.31 36.14
C SER A 402 -2.51 -13.80 35.91
N GLU A 403 -1.47 -14.60 35.66
CA GLU A 403 -1.57 -16.07 35.52
C GLU A 403 -2.27 -16.72 36.73
N PHE A 404 -2.01 -16.21 37.93
CA PHE A 404 -2.61 -16.69 39.17
C PHE A 404 -3.83 -15.87 39.64
N GLY A 405 -4.26 -14.90 38.83
CA GLY A 405 -5.42 -14.05 39.11
C GLY A 405 -6.74 -14.69 38.66
N GLU A 406 -7.86 -14.12 39.07
CA GLU A 406 -9.20 -14.62 38.71
C GLU A 406 -9.47 -14.59 37.20
N GLY A 407 -8.92 -13.60 36.49
CA GLY A 407 -8.99 -13.53 35.04
C GLY A 407 -8.13 -14.57 34.33
N GLY A 408 -7.13 -15.12 35.02
CA GLY A 408 -6.31 -16.24 34.56
C GLY A 408 -5.69 -16.04 33.18
N ILE A 409 -5.33 -14.78 32.83
CA ILE A 409 -4.76 -14.46 31.53
C ILE A 409 -3.28 -14.88 31.56
N MET A 410 -3.01 -16.13 31.20
CA MET A 410 -1.63 -16.62 31.10
C MET A 410 -0.87 -15.76 30.10
N PRO A 411 0.40 -15.45 30.38
CA PRO A 411 1.24 -14.83 29.38
C PRO A 411 1.33 -15.70 28.12
N TRP A 412 1.40 -17.03 28.25
CA TRP A 412 1.40 -17.99 27.14
C TRP A 412 -0.01 -18.27 26.58
N MET A 413 -0.26 -17.98 25.30
CA MET A 413 -1.59 -18.01 24.66
C MET A 413 -1.83 -19.29 23.83
N LEU A 414 -2.87 -20.10 24.11
CA LEU A 414 -3.44 -21.16 23.23
C LEU A 414 -4.89 -21.57 23.66
N PRO A 415 -5.75 -22.22 22.82
CA PRO A 415 -5.92 -22.22 21.35
C PRO A 415 -7.34 -21.77 20.90
N ASN A 416 -7.60 -21.79 19.58
CA ASN A 416 -8.80 -21.60 18.72
C ASN A 416 -10.20 -21.23 19.26
N HIS A 417 -10.54 -21.50 20.52
CA HIS A 417 -11.91 -21.36 21.06
C HIS A 417 -12.02 -20.59 22.39
N GLY A 418 -10.92 -20.05 22.94
CA GLY A 418 -10.97 -19.46 24.28
C GLY A 418 -11.10 -20.53 25.36
N GLY A 419 -10.70 -20.21 26.60
CA GLY A 419 -10.64 -21.18 27.68
C GLY A 419 -9.87 -20.70 28.89
N ARG A 420 -9.99 -21.43 30.01
CA ARG A 420 -9.18 -21.23 31.21
C ARG A 420 -7.80 -21.81 30.95
N LEU A 421 -6.81 -20.94 30.84
CA LEU A 421 -5.47 -21.25 30.33
C LEU A 421 -4.65 -22.18 31.27
N SER A 422 -5.16 -22.50 32.46
CA SER A 422 -4.58 -23.48 33.39
C SER A 422 -4.93 -24.94 33.07
N GLU A 423 -5.89 -25.21 32.17
CA GLU A 423 -6.46 -26.53 31.91
C GLU A 423 -6.17 -26.96 30.45
N GLY A 424 -4.97 -27.44 30.13
CA GLY A 424 -4.75 -28.15 28.85
C GLY A 424 -3.37 -28.03 28.18
N SER A 425 -2.51 -27.11 28.60
CA SER A 425 -1.13 -27.04 28.10
C SER A 425 -0.19 -26.61 29.23
N GLY A 426 0.98 -27.25 29.34
CA GLY A 426 2.00 -26.84 30.30
C GLY A 426 2.61 -25.49 29.92
N GLN A 427 3.13 -24.76 30.92
CA GLN A 427 4.00 -23.61 30.70
C GLN A 427 5.17 -24.01 29.78
N LEU A 428 5.62 -23.11 28.89
CA LEU A 428 6.83 -23.35 28.11
C LEU A 428 8.00 -23.67 29.07
N SER A 429 8.70 -24.77 28.79
CA SER A 429 9.96 -25.07 29.43
C SER A 429 11.01 -23.99 29.10
N ALA A 430 12.02 -23.86 29.95
CA ALA A 430 13.13 -22.93 29.70
C ALA A 430 13.83 -23.20 28.35
N SER A 431 13.90 -24.47 27.92
CA SER A 431 14.46 -24.85 26.63
C SER A 431 13.58 -24.44 25.45
N GLU A 432 12.26 -24.58 25.56
CA GLU A 432 11.33 -24.14 24.51
C GLU A 432 11.39 -22.62 24.36
N TRP A 433 11.41 -21.89 25.47
CA TRP A 433 11.60 -20.43 25.43
C TRP A 433 12.94 -20.02 24.82
N GLU A 434 14.04 -20.68 25.21
CA GLU A 434 15.35 -20.38 24.68
C GLU A 434 15.41 -20.60 23.17
N GLN A 435 14.78 -21.66 22.66
CA GLN A 435 14.65 -21.91 21.22
C GLN A 435 13.79 -20.85 20.52
N LEU A 436 12.60 -20.55 21.04
CA LEU A 436 11.70 -19.53 20.49
C LEU A 436 12.37 -18.16 20.43
N SER A 437 13.01 -17.76 21.53
CA SER A 437 13.72 -16.49 21.63
C SER A 437 14.92 -16.47 20.67
N ALA A 438 15.74 -17.52 20.62
CA ALA A 438 16.85 -17.59 19.65
C ALA A 438 16.35 -17.45 18.20
N CYS A 439 15.25 -18.11 17.84
CA CYS A 439 14.66 -17.95 16.51
C CYS A 439 14.14 -16.54 16.25
N ALA A 440 13.41 -15.93 17.19
CA ALA A 440 12.90 -14.56 17.07
C ALA A 440 14.01 -13.52 16.90
N TRP A 441 15.19 -13.79 17.45
CA TRP A 441 16.37 -12.94 17.33
C TRP A 441 17.30 -13.31 16.16
N GLY A 442 16.90 -14.29 15.33
CA GLY A 442 17.65 -14.70 14.14
C GLY A 442 18.90 -15.54 14.43
N SER A 443 19.03 -16.09 15.64
CA SER A 443 20.22 -16.83 16.10
C SER A 443 19.99 -18.33 16.32
N GLY A 444 18.79 -18.86 16.02
CA GLY A 444 18.45 -20.25 16.31
C GLY A 444 18.90 -21.28 15.25
N GLY A 445 19.44 -20.84 14.11
CA GLY A 445 19.89 -21.74 13.04
C GLY A 445 18.76 -22.49 12.32
N ASP A 446 19.03 -23.68 11.83
CA ASP A 446 18.14 -24.42 10.91
C ASP A 446 16.81 -24.84 11.54
N ILE A 447 16.76 -25.06 12.86
CA ILE A 447 15.53 -25.43 13.58
C ILE A 447 14.41 -24.40 13.41
N CYS A 448 14.77 -23.15 13.11
CA CYS A 448 13.82 -22.06 12.91
C CYS A 448 13.15 -22.10 11.53
N GLY A 449 13.70 -22.83 10.55
CA GLY A 449 13.15 -22.88 9.20
C GLY A 449 12.95 -21.49 8.59
N PHE A 450 13.93 -20.60 8.75
CA PHE A 450 13.82 -19.20 8.32
C PHE A 450 13.47 -19.08 6.84
N ARG A 451 12.47 -18.25 6.56
CA ARG A 451 12.07 -17.86 5.20
C ARG A 451 12.04 -16.34 5.11
N PRO A 452 12.45 -15.73 3.99
CA PRO A 452 12.31 -14.30 3.79
C PRO A 452 10.87 -13.86 4.09
N LEU A 453 10.72 -12.88 4.98
CA LEU A 453 9.39 -12.38 5.33
C LEU A 453 8.78 -11.58 4.18
N PHE A 454 9.64 -10.86 3.45
CA PHE A 454 9.24 -10.00 2.35
C PHE A 454 9.58 -10.64 1.01
N THR A 455 8.64 -10.58 0.06
CA THR A 455 8.85 -11.06 -1.31
C THR A 455 8.94 -9.95 -2.34
N SER A 456 9.59 -10.30 -3.44
CA SER A 456 9.60 -9.49 -4.66
C SER A 456 8.27 -9.58 -5.41
N CYS A 457 8.03 -8.59 -6.25
CA CYS A 457 6.91 -8.51 -7.17
C CYS A 457 6.88 -9.68 -8.18
N PRO A 458 5.70 -10.25 -8.52
CA PRO A 458 5.62 -11.31 -9.51
C PRO A 458 5.89 -10.75 -10.90
N ILE A 459 6.45 -11.61 -11.73
CA ILE A 459 6.62 -11.35 -13.16
C ILE A 459 5.24 -11.44 -13.83
N PRO A 460 4.83 -10.46 -14.66
CA PRO A 460 3.57 -10.53 -15.40
C PRO A 460 3.38 -11.82 -16.19
N GLY A 461 2.25 -12.48 -16.00
CA GLY A 461 1.90 -13.73 -16.68
C GLY A 461 2.70 -14.96 -16.23
N GLU A 462 3.42 -14.87 -15.11
CA GLU A 462 4.17 -15.97 -14.49
C GLU A 462 3.83 -16.16 -13.01
N SER A 463 4.14 -17.35 -12.50
CA SER A 463 3.98 -17.71 -11.09
C SER A 463 2.53 -17.48 -10.62
N ILE A 464 2.33 -16.66 -9.59
CA ILE A 464 1.04 -16.32 -8.99
C ILE A 464 0.23 -15.27 -9.78
N ASP A 465 0.80 -14.67 -10.83
CA ASP A 465 0.11 -13.78 -11.75
C ASP A 465 -0.18 -14.49 -13.08
N THR A 466 -1.43 -14.87 -13.30
CA THR A 466 -1.86 -15.60 -14.49
C THR A 466 -2.46 -14.72 -15.58
N PHE A 467 -2.45 -13.39 -15.42
CA PHE A 467 -3.07 -12.47 -16.37
C PHE A 467 -2.13 -12.17 -17.54
N VAL A 468 -2.63 -12.37 -18.76
CA VAL A 468 -1.86 -12.19 -20.01
C VAL A 468 -2.61 -11.29 -21.01
N PRO A 469 -1.90 -10.48 -21.82
CA PRO A 469 -2.53 -9.74 -22.91
C PRO A 469 -3.06 -10.68 -23.99
N PHE A 470 -4.09 -10.23 -24.72
CA PHE A 470 -4.80 -11.01 -25.75
C PHE A 470 -5.40 -10.10 -26.83
N ASP A 471 -6.09 -10.68 -27.82
CA ASP A 471 -6.73 -9.96 -28.95
C ASP A 471 -5.76 -9.03 -29.72
N PHE A 472 -4.55 -9.51 -30.01
CA PHE A 472 -3.58 -8.77 -30.80
C PHE A 472 -4.06 -8.61 -32.25
N SER A 473 -3.96 -7.39 -32.79
CA SER A 473 -4.26 -7.09 -34.19
C SER A 473 -3.36 -5.98 -34.71
N VAL A 474 -2.99 -6.06 -35.99
CA VAL A 474 -2.22 -5.02 -36.69
C VAL A 474 -2.93 -4.68 -37.98
N ALA A 475 -3.19 -3.38 -38.21
CA ALA A 475 -3.86 -2.92 -39.40
C ALA A 475 -3.34 -1.55 -39.84
N SER A 476 -3.34 -1.29 -41.15
CA SER A 476 -3.12 0.05 -41.68
C SER A 476 -4.36 0.94 -41.42
N GLN A 477 -4.10 2.19 -41.10
CA GLN A 477 -5.06 3.26 -40.88
C GLN A 477 -4.69 4.42 -41.82
N PRO A 478 -5.60 4.84 -42.71
CA PRO A 478 -5.29 5.87 -43.70
C PRO A 478 -4.86 7.20 -43.06
N THR A 479 -5.44 7.58 -41.91
CA THR A 479 -5.08 8.81 -41.20
C THR A 479 -5.27 8.61 -39.70
N VAL A 480 -4.34 9.11 -38.88
CA VAL A 480 -4.52 9.22 -37.42
C VAL A 480 -4.85 10.68 -37.10
N ASN A 481 -6.00 10.96 -36.49
CA ASN A 481 -6.40 12.29 -35.99
C ASN A 481 -6.26 13.44 -37.01
N GLY A 482 -6.56 13.19 -38.30
CA GLY A 482 -6.47 14.22 -39.35
C GLY A 482 -5.05 14.54 -39.84
N ASN A 483 -4.05 13.70 -39.54
CA ASN A 483 -2.71 13.82 -40.15
C ASN A 483 -2.72 13.32 -41.61
N GLU A 484 -1.83 13.89 -42.43
CA GLU A 484 -1.66 13.55 -43.87
C GLU A 484 -0.94 12.21 -44.11
N HIS A 485 -0.47 11.52 -43.07
CA HIS A 485 0.31 10.29 -43.18
C HIS A 485 -0.47 9.05 -42.73
N SER A 486 -0.31 7.97 -43.50
CA SER A 486 -0.81 6.64 -43.14
C SER A 486 -0.07 6.08 -41.93
N ALA A 487 -0.78 5.31 -41.10
CA ALA A 487 -0.22 4.69 -39.90
C ALA A 487 -0.53 3.19 -39.86
N ILE A 488 0.36 2.41 -39.29
CA ILE A 488 0.08 1.05 -38.86
C ILE A 488 -0.26 1.10 -37.38
N ARG A 489 -1.44 0.57 -37.04
CA ARG A 489 -1.91 0.49 -35.66
C ARG A 489 -1.84 -0.94 -35.16
N LEU A 490 -1.01 -1.16 -34.14
CA LEU A 490 -1.02 -2.37 -33.33
C LEU A 490 -1.99 -2.14 -32.17
N THR A 491 -2.91 -3.08 -31.94
CA THR A 491 -3.83 -3.05 -30.79
C THR A 491 -3.89 -4.39 -30.06
N TRP A 492 -4.10 -4.34 -28.76
CA TRP A 492 -4.30 -5.53 -27.91
C TRP A 492 -5.17 -5.17 -26.71
N ARG A 493 -5.54 -6.19 -25.93
CA ARG A 493 -6.34 -6.06 -24.71
C ARG A 493 -5.63 -6.67 -23.52
N TYR A 494 -5.87 -6.11 -22.34
CA TYR A 494 -5.34 -6.63 -21.08
C TYR A 494 -6.20 -6.19 -19.89
N LEU A 495 -6.35 -7.09 -18.92
CA LEU A 495 -6.93 -6.82 -17.61
C LEU A 495 -5.94 -7.30 -16.55
N ASN A 496 -5.48 -6.39 -15.70
CA ASN A 496 -4.62 -6.74 -14.58
C ASN A 496 -5.49 -7.14 -13.38
N GLY A 497 -5.73 -8.42 -13.18
CA GLY A 497 -6.55 -8.90 -12.06
C GLY A 497 -5.75 -9.55 -10.93
N TYR A 498 -4.43 -9.43 -10.94
CA TYR A 498 -3.57 -10.04 -9.93
C TYR A 498 -4.02 -9.60 -8.52
N GLY A 499 -4.09 -10.56 -7.58
CA GLY A 499 -4.63 -10.33 -6.24
C GLY A 499 -6.13 -10.04 -6.15
N ALA A 500 -6.89 -10.30 -7.22
CA ALA A 500 -8.32 -9.97 -7.34
C ALA A 500 -8.61 -8.47 -7.18
N VAL A 501 -7.75 -7.64 -7.78
CA VAL A 501 -7.88 -6.18 -7.86
C VAL A 501 -7.90 -5.76 -9.33
N PRO A 502 -9.04 -5.90 -10.05
CA PRO A 502 -9.11 -5.58 -11.47
C PRO A 502 -8.86 -4.09 -11.78
N GLU A 503 -9.01 -3.22 -10.79
CA GLU A 503 -8.75 -1.78 -10.89
C GLU A 503 -7.26 -1.41 -10.85
N ARG A 504 -6.37 -2.35 -10.53
CA ARG A 504 -4.93 -2.06 -10.38
C ARG A 504 -4.31 -1.57 -11.70
N ASP A 505 -3.27 -0.77 -11.60
CA ASP A 505 -2.64 -0.04 -12.71
C ASP A 505 -1.10 -0.04 -12.64
N ASP A 506 -0.53 -1.07 -12.03
CA ASP A 506 0.91 -1.24 -11.89
C ASP A 506 1.59 -1.98 -13.07
N VAL A 507 0.88 -2.23 -14.17
CA VAL A 507 1.43 -2.89 -15.38
C VAL A 507 1.37 -1.98 -16.60
N ARG A 508 2.50 -1.87 -17.31
CA ARG A 508 2.62 -1.23 -18.62
C ARG A 508 3.25 -2.20 -19.63
N PHE A 509 3.28 -1.80 -20.89
CA PHE A 509 3.90 -2.58 -21.96
C PHE A 509 5.06 -1.82 -22.60
N ASP A 510 6.19 -2.50 -22.80
CA ASP A 510 7.19 -2.04 -23.76
C ASP A 510 6.92 -2.71 -25.10
N VAL A 511 7.06 -1.94 -26.19
CA VAL A 511 6.92 -2.47 -27.55
C VAL A 511 8.19 -2.21 -28.31
N ALA A 512 8.93 -3.27 -28.62
CA ALA A 512 10.07 -3.23 -29.53
C ALA A 512 9.59 -3.49 -30.96
N LEU A 513 10.10 -2.71 -31.90
CA LEU A 513 9.76 -2.79 -33.31
C LEU A 513 11.05 -2.91 -34.14
N LYS A 514 11.09 -3.87 -35.07
CA LYS A 514 12.06 -3.93 -36.16
C LYS A 514 11.37 -3.59 -37.48
N LEU A 515 12.02 -2.78 -38.31
CA LEU A 515 11.60 -2.58 -39.69
C LEU A 515 12.60 -3.30 -40.60
N GLU A 516 12.09 -4.11 -41.51
CA GLU A 516 12.88 -4.80 -42.53
C GLU A 516 12.19 -4.76 -43.89
N ASP A 517 12.90 -5.11 -44.96
CA ASP A 517 12.29 -5.25 -46.28
C ASP A 517 11.38 -6.49 -46.30
N ILE A 518 10.24 -6.40 -46.97
CA ILE A 518 9.37 -7.56 -47.15
C ILE A 518 10.13 -8.61 -47.98
N PRO A 519 10.38 -9.82 -47.46
CA PRO A 519 11.09 -10.83 -48.21
C PRO A 519 10.28 -11.25 -49.45
N SER A 520 10.97 -11.49 -50.57
CA SER A 520 10.32 -11.89 -51.83
C SER A 520 9.48 -13.17 -51.68
N SER A 521 9.87 -14.06 -50.76
CA SER A 521 9.14 -15.29 -50.46
C SER A 521 7.84 -15.06 -49.69
N ARG A 522 7.65 -13.88 -49.09
CA ARG A 522 6.52 -13.50 -48.21
C ARG A 522 6.24 -14.50 -47.08
N VAL A 523 7.25 -15.26 -46.69
CA VAL A 523 7.16 -16.22 -45.58
C VAL A 523 6.96 -15.45 -44.28
N SER A 524 6.15 -15.98 -43.38
CA SER A 524 5.97 -15.42 -42.04
C SER A 524 7.30 -15.41 -41.29
N PRO A 525 7.59 -14.37 -40.50
CA PRO A 525 8.84 -14.28 -39.73
C PRO A 525 8.92 -15.36 -38.65
N ASP A 526 10.11 -15.88 -38.43
CA ASP A 526 10.47 -16.76 -37.32
C ASP A 526 10.67 -15.96 -36.04
N ILE A 527 10.61 -16.62 -34.87
CA ILE A 527 10.77 -15.96 -33.57
C ILE A 527 12.10 -15.18 -33.42
N SER A 528 13.16 -15.66 -34.08
CA SER A 528 14.49 -15.04 -34.09
C SER A 528 14.57 -13.77 -34.93
N ASP A 529 13.60 -13.53 -35.83
CA ASP A 529 13.60 -12.34 -36.68
C ASP A 529 13.17 -11.09 -35.91
N TYR A 530 12.32 -11.29 -34.88
CA TYR A 530 11.84 -10.26 -33.98
C TYR A 530 12.97 -9.73 -33.08
N PRO A 531 12.86 -8.49 -32.57
CA PRO A 531 13.78 -7.98 -31.54
C PRO A 531 13.93 -8.97 -30.38
N GLY A 532 15.09 -9.04 -29.73
CA GLY A 532 15.30 -9.87 -28.55
C GLY A 532 14.56 -9.37 -27.30
N VAL A 533 14.35 -10.25 -26.32
CA VAL A 533 13.75 -9.87 -25.02
C VAL A 533 14.63 -8.86 -24.27
N ASP A 534 15.96 -9.03 -24.28
CA ASP A 534 16.87 -8.13 -23.56
C ASP A 534 17.07 -6.79 -24.26
N GLU A 535 16.99 -6.79 -25.60
CA GLU A 535 16.96 -5.59 -26.42
C GLU A 535 15.71 -4.75 -26.12
N SER A 536 14.58 -5.44 -25.90
CA SER A 536 13.30 -4.83 -25.50
C SER A 536 13.34 -4.20 -24.10
N LYS A 537 14.43 -4.38 -23.32
CA LYS A 537 14.59 -3.81 -21.97
C LYS A 537 15.56 -2.62 -21.90
N SER A 538 16.51 -2.48 -22.82
CA SER A 538 17.78 -1.74 -22.57
C SER A 538 18.07 -0.55 -23.50
N ALA A 539 17.07 0.04 -24.14
CA ALA A 539 17.28 1.11 -25.15
C ALA A 539 17.47 2.54 -24.58
N ILE A 540 18.18 3.40 -25.34
CA ILE A 540 18.49 4.82 -25.05
C ILE A 540 17.32 5.73 -25.44
N ALA A 541 16.90 6.63 -24.53
CA ALA A 541 15.68 7.44 -24.68
C ALA A 541 15.85 8.67 -25.58
N LEU A 542 14.83 8.98 -26.39
CA LEU A 542 14.75 10.25 -27.14
C LEU A 542 13.92 11.33 -26.41
N GLY A 543 13.16 10.96 -25.39
CA GLY A 543 12.32 11.85 -24.60
C GLY A 543 11.66 11.10 -23.43
N PRO A 544 10.77 11.75 -22.65
CA PRO A 544 9.97 11.05 -21.66
C PRO A 544 9.05 10.03 -22.35
N GLY A 545 9.17 8.76 -22.00
CA GLY A 545 8.30 7.67 -22.47
C GLY A 545 8.75 6.96 -23.73
N VAL A 546 9.01 7.68 -24.82
CA VAL A 546 9.36 7.07 -26.13
C VAL A 546 10.88 7.06 -26.32
N VAL A 547 11.41 5.88 -26.67
CA VAL A 547 12.84 5.59 -26.66
C VAL A 547 13.24 5.01 -28.02
N VAL A 548 13.50 5.88 -28.99
CA VAL A 548 14.09 5.41 -30.25
C VAL A 548 15.59 5.18 -30.02
N SER A 549 16.00 3.92 -29.94
CA SER A 549 17.41 3.57 -29.91
C SER A 549 17.83 3.07 -31.28
N ARG A 550 18.43 3.94 -32.09
CA ARG A 550 19.07 3.53 -33.35
C ARG A 550 20.33 2.70 -33.05
N THR A 551 20.16 1.40 -32.77
CA THR A 551 21.27 0.44 -32.72
C THR A 551 21.73 0.12 -34.14
N ALA A 552 22.86 -0.60 -34.28
CA ALA A 552 23.31 -1.11 -35.59
C ALA A 552 22.28 -2.01 -36.30
N GLU A 553 21.26 -2.47 -35.58
CA GLU A 553 20.19 -3.34 -36.05
C GLU A 553 18.83 -2.62 -36.23
N ASN A 554 18.78 -1.28 -36.08
CA ASN A 554 17.61 -0.43 -36.36
C ASN A 554 16.29 -0.82 -35.65
N TYR A 555 16.33 -0.99 -34.32
CA TYR A 555 15.11 -1.21 -33.52
C TYR A 555 14.53 0.08 -32.94
N LEU A 556 13.20 0.15 -32.84
CA LEU A 556 12.45 1.21 -32.14
C LEU A 556 11.89 0.64 -30.82
N LEU A 557 12.04 1.35 -29.69
CA LEU A 557 11.40 0.96 -28.42
C LEU A 557 10.40 2.02 -27.94
N ILE A 558 9.12 1.66 -27.86
CA ILE A 558 8.10 2.48 -27.22
C ILE A 558 7.91 1.96 -25.81
N ARG A 559 8.23 2.77 -24.78
CA ARG A 559 8.18 2.28 -23.40
C ARG A 559 6.91 2.67 -22.67
N ASN A 560 6.56 1.87 -21.67
CA ASN A 560 5.51 2.18 -20.71
C ASN A 560 4.17 2.53 -21.36
N VAL A 561 3.78 1.82 -22.41
CA VAL A 561 2.51 2.00 -23.10
C VAL A 561 1.36 1.75 -22.12
N SER A 562 0.53 2.77 -21.96
CA SER A 562 -0.71 2.77 -21.20
C SER A 562 -1.90 2.46 -22.12
N PHE A 563 -3.07 2.28 -21.52
CA PHE A 563 -4.30 1.98 -22.25
C PHE A 563 -4.93 3.24 -22.86
N GLU A 564 -5.78 3.04 -23.87
CA GLU A 564 -6.52 4.11 -24.54
C GLU A 564 -7.37 4.91 -23.53
N GLY A 565 -7.37 6.23 -23.67
CA GLY A 565 -7.98 7.15 -22.69
C GLY A 565 -7.07 7.52 -21.51
N HIS A 566 -5.97 6.81 -21.26
CA HIS A 566 -5.07 7.08 -20.15
C HIS A 566 -3.82 7.85 -20.60
N ARG A 567 -4.06 9.07 -21.10
CA ARG A 567 -3.08 9.93 -21.78
C ARG A 567 -2.03 10.58 -20.89
N ARG A 568 -2.22 10.60 -19.57
CA ARG A 568 -1.27 11.11 -18.58
C ARG A 568 -1.59 10.46 -17.25
N TRP A 569 -0.71 10.70 -16.27
CA TRP A 569 -0.94 10.33 -14.87
C TRP A 569 -2.30 10.78 -14.34
N THR A 570 -2.98 11.78 -14.93
CA THR A 570 -4.27 12.29 -14.46
C THR A 570 -5.51 11.68 -15.10
N ASP A 571 -5.40 10.88 -16.14
CA ASP A 571 -6.48 10.90 -17.15
C ASP A 571 -7.50 9.76 -17.11
N ALA A 572 -7.27 8.67 -16.36
CA ALA A 572 -8.24 7.57 -16.28
C ALA A 572 -8.73 7.29 -14.85
N PRO A 573 -10.06 7.16 -14.64
CA PRO A 573 -10.60 6.60 -13.42
C PRO A 573 -10.25 5.11 -13.31
N ALA A 574 -10.25 4.61 -12.08
CA ALA A 574 -10.14 3.18 -11.82
C ALA A 574 -11.26 2.41 -12.55
N THR A 575 -10.90 1.33 -13.24
CA THR A 575 -11.84 0.49 -13.98
C THR A 575 -11.52 -0.99 -13.80
N SER A 576 -12.56 -1.79 -13.59
CA SER A 576 -12.51 -3.25 -13.55
C SER A 576 -12.68 -3.91 -14.92
N GLU A 577 -12.90 -3.11 -15.97
CA GLU A 577 -13.11 -3.59 -17.33
C GLU A 577 -11.79 -3.87 -18.04
N THR A 578 -11.83 -4.80 -19.00
CA THR A 578 -10.71 -5.07 -19.91
C THR A 578 -10.33 -3.80 -20.66
N ARG A 579 -9.05 -3.45 -20.61
CA ARG A 579 -8.52 -2.21 -21.19
C ARG A 579 -7.95 -2.48 -22.57
N ARG A 580 -8.18 -1.55 -23.49
CA ARG A 580 -7.61 -1.58 -24.85
C ARG A 580 -6.31 -0.79 -24.87
N TYR A 581 -5.29 -1.36 -25.49
CA TYR A 581 -4.00 -0.72 -25.70
C TYR A 581 -3.76 -0.58 -27.20
N SER A 582 -3.05 0.48 -27.57
CA SER A 582 -2.65 0.67 -28.96
C SER A 582 -1.40 1.51 -29.09
N ILE A 583 -0.62 1.23 -30.13
CA ILE A 583 0.41 2.14 -30.64
C ILE A 583 0.17 2.40 -32.13
N ALA A 584 0.60 3.56 -32.60
CA ALA A 584 0.55 3.94 -34.01
C ALA A 584 1.97 4.22 -34.52
N ILE A 585 2.34 3.61 -35.64
CA ILE A 585 3.64 3.76 -36.29
C ILE A 585 3.43 4.29 -37.71
N PRO A 586 4.26 5.23 -38.22
CA PRO A 586 4.14 5.66 -39.61
C PRO A 586 4.27 4.49 -40.59
N ASP A 587 3.37 4.47 -41.58
CA ASP A 587 3.37 3.47 -42.63
C ASP A 587 4.46 3.78 -43.68
N VAL A 588 5.36 2.82 -43.89
CA VAL A 588 6.51 2.88 -44.77
C VAL A 588 6.32 1.84 -45.84
N CYS A 589 6.33 2.30 -47.08
CA CYS A 589 6.14 1.48 -48.27
C CYS A 589 7.17 0.33 -48.34
N GLY A 590 6.70 -0.90 -48.60
CA GLY A 590 7.57 -2.05 -48.87
C GLY A 590 8.27 -2.62 -47.64
N LYS A 591 7.85 -2.22 -46.44
CA LYS A 591 8.45 -2.67 -45.18
C LYS A 591 7.57 -3.67 -44.45
N ARG A 592 8.26 -4.60 -43.79
CA ARG A 592 7.72 -5.51 -42.79
C ARG A 592 8.01 -4.95 -41.40
N TYR A 593 6.99 -4.98 -40.56
CA TYR A 593 7.02 -4.50 -39.19
C TYR A 593 6.97 -5.71 -38.26
N LEU A 594 8.00 -5.90 -37.43
CA LEU A 594 8.06 -6.97 -36.44
C LEU A 594 7.94 -6.38 -35.04
N PHE A 595 6.80 -6.60 -34.40
CA PHE A 595 6.50 -6.12 -33.06
C PHE A 595 6.72 -7.20 -32.03
N ARG A 596 7.43 -6.84 -30.96
CA ARG A 596 7.49 -7.60 -29.70
C ARG A 596 6.90 -6.77 -28.59
N ILE A 597 5.87 -7.30 -27.94
CA ILE A 597 5.15 -6.66 -26.84
C ILE A 597 5.58 -7.34 -25.53
N LEU A 598 6.03 -6.54 -24.58
CA LEU A 598 6.59 -7.00 -23.31
C LEU A 598 5.81 -6.40 -22.13
N PRO A 599 4.99 -7.17 -21.39
CA PRO A 599 4.37 -6.66 -20.18
C PRO A 599 5.42 -6.43 -19.10
N LYS A 600 5.27 -5.37 -18.31
CA LYS A 600 6.16 -5.00 -17.21
C LYS A 600 5.37 -4.52 -16.01
N ARG A 601 5.77 -4.95 -14.82
CA ARG A 601 5.17 -4.55 -13.56
C ARG A 601 6.06 -3.57 -12.81
N PHE A 602 5.47 -2.48 -12.35
CA PHE A 602 6.07 -1.50 -11.46
C PHE A 602 5.86 -1.98 -10.03
N CYS A 603 6.95 -2.34 -9.37
CA CYS A 603 6.88 -3.14 -8.15
C CYS A 603 6.59 -2.29 -6.91
N PHE A 604 7.14 -1.08 -6.86
CA PHE A 604 7.06 -0.17 -5.72
C PHE A 604 7.62 -0.70 -4.38
N GLU A 605 8.05 -1.97 -4.28
CA GLU A 605 8.79 -2.49 -3.10
C GLU A 605 10.32 -2.27 -3.14
N ASN A 606 10.78 -1.26 -3.89
CA ASN A 606 12.22 -0.93 -4.07
C ASN A 606 13.03 -1.98 -4.87
N SER A 607 12.36 -2.92 -5.56
CA SER A 607 12.98 -3.83 -6.54
C SER A 607 13.03 -3.27 -7.97
N GLY A 608 12.33 -2.16 -8.22
CA GLY A 608 12.26 -1.50 -9.53
C GLY A 608 11.10 -2.01 -10.37
N VAL A 609 11.42 -2.59 -11.54
CA VAL A 609 10.46 -3.08 -12.53
C VAL A 609 10.82 -4.51 -12.90
N VAL A 610 9.82 -5.39 -13.01
CA VAL A 610 9.98 -6.76 -13.52
C VAL A 610 9.25 -6.92 -14.84
N SER A 611 9.90 -7.55 -15.82
CA SER A 611 9.34 -7.77 -17.17
C SER A 611 8.92 -9.22 -17.35
N GLY A 612 7.81 -9.45 -18.04
CA GLY A 612 7.39 -10.77 -18.49
C GLY A 612 8.44 -11.44 -19.36
N LYS A 613 8.45 -12.77 -19.44
CA LYS A 613 9.34 -13.51 -20.35
C LYS A 613 8.63 -14.11 -21.56
N ARG A 614 7.30 -14.10 -21.57
CA ARG A 614 6.50 -14.68 -22.65
C ARG A 614 6.56 -13.81 -23.91
N ASP A 615 6.70 -14.46 -25.06
CA ASP A 615 6.68 -13.82 -26.37
C ASP A 615 5.25 -13.43 -26.77
N TYR A 616 5.01 -12.14 -26.95
CA TYR A 616 3.82 -11.62 -27.60
C TYR A 616 4.26 -10.89 -28.87
N LEU A 617 4.11 -11.59 -29.99
CA LEU A 617 4.67 -11.18 -31.28
C LEU A 617 3.55 -10.87 -32.25
N ALA A 618 3.73 -9.83 -33.04
CA ALA A 618 2.83 -9.48 -34.13
C ALA A 618 3.64 -8.93 -35.29
N PHE A 619 3.23 -9.20 -36.53
CA PHE A 619 3.86 -8.61 -37.70
C PHE A 619 2.86 -8.03 -38.68
N TYR A 620 3.34 -7.14 -39.54
CA TYR A 620 2.56 -6.55 -40.62
C TYR A 620 3.42 -6.22 -41.82
N ASP A 621 2.97 -6.62 -43.01
CA ASP A 621 3.63 -6.33 -44.28
C ASP A 621 2.90 -5.16 -44.96
N SER A 622 3.57 -4.02 -45.06
CA SER A 622 3.06 -2.88 -45.79
C SER A 622 3.44 -2.94 -47.26
N GLY A 623 2.54 -3.50 -48.07
CA GLY A 623 2.68 -3.48 -49.52
C GLY A 623 2.57 -2.05 -50.04
N CYS A 624 3.37 -1.69 -51.05
CA CYS A 624 3.39 -0.34 -51.61
C CYS A 624 2.08 0.11 -52.26
N GLY A 625 1.18 -0.82 -52.62
CA GLY A 625 0.10 -0.51 -53.57
C GLY A 625 0.67 -0.21 -54.95
N GLU A 626 -0.07 -0.51 -56.01
CA GLU A 626 0.22 0.08 -57.32
C GLU A 626 -0.25 1.54 -57.35
#